data_AF-A0A4S1GJU3-F1
#
_entry.id   AF-A0A4S1GJU3-F1
#
_cell.length_a   1.000
_cell.length_b   1.000
_cell.length_c   1.000
_cell.angle_alpha   90.00
_cell.angle_beta   90.00
_cell.angle_gamma   90.00
#
_symmetry.space_group_name_H-M   'P 1'
#
loop_
_entity.id
_entity.type
_entity.pdbx_description
1 polymer ?
#
loop_
_entity_poly.entity_id
_entity_poly.type
_entity_poly.pdbx_seq_one_letter_code
_entity_poly.pdbx_strand_id
1 'polypeptide(L)'
;LTAATGLPAFFENDMAAAAMGERLYGLGTKHSEYYYLYFGVGLGGAMLHDGAVLRGAWGNAGEIGHIPVVPGGEPCPCGNRGCLERYISLDARSRWSGDDAGWVAEVAPVFRNAIAIIENLFDPETIVLGGLAWTALLERLAASA
;
A
#
# COMPACT_ATOMS: atom_id res chain seq x y z
N LEU A 1 15.55 22.84 -5.40
CA LEU A 1 16.13 21.87 -6.35
C LEU A 1 16.37 22.50 -7.71
N THR A 2 15.35 22.94 -8.44
CA THR A 2 15.51 23.57 -9.77
C THR A 2 16.50 24.73 -9.81
N ALA A 3 16.44 25.67 -8.85
CA ALA A 3 17.41 26.77 -8.79
C ALA A 3 18.86 26.32 -8.54
N ALA A 4 19.06 25.20 -7.85
CA ALA A 4 20.38 24.68 -7.54
C ALA A 4 20.96 23.82 -8.68
N THR A 5 20.10 23.17 -9.48
CA THR A 5 20.52 22.23 -10.53
C THR A 5 20.37 22.77 -11.95
N GLY A 6 19.55 23.81 -12.15
CA GLY A 6 19.14 24.27 -13.48
C GLY A 6 18.20 23.32 -14.22
N LEU A 7 17.69 22.26 -13.56
CA LEU A 7 16.84 21.23 -14.17
C LEU A 7 15.41 21.23 -13.58
N PRO A 8 14.40 20.81 -14.36
CA PRO A 8 13.07 20.54 -13.82
C PRO A 8 13.14 19.59 -12.62
N ALA A 9 12.41 19.92 -11.55
CA ALA A 9 12.32 19.09 -10.35
C ALA A 9 10.86 18.77 -10.06
N PHE A 10 10.59 17.52 -9.75
CA PHE A 10 9.26 17.00 -9.42
C PHE A 10 9.31 16.40 -8.03
N PHE A 11 8.18 16.46 -7.33
CA PHE A 11 7.97 15.79 -6.07
C PHE A 11 6.79 14.86 -6.21
N GLU A 12 6.90 13.71 -5.57
CA GLU A 12 5.85 12.72 -5.50
C GLU A 12 5.95 12.00 -4.16
N ASN A 13 4.84 11.46 -3.67
CA ASN A 13 4.88 10.56 -2.51
C ASN A 13 5.59 9.24 -2.88
N ASP A 14 6.10 8.55 -1.88
CA ASP A 14 6.92 7.34 -2.05
C ASP A 14 6.15 6.20 -2.73
N MET A 15 4.89 5.97 -2.33
CA MET A 15 4.04 4.93 -2.89
C MET A 15 3.68 5.18 -4.37
N ALA A 16 3.38 6.43 -4.76
CA ALA A 16 3.11 6.81 -6.13
C ALA A 16 4.38 6.76 -7.00
N ALA A 17 5.53 7.16 -6.46
CA ALA A 17 6.81 7.00 -7.13
C ALA A 17 7.15 5.51 -7.35
N ALA A 18 6.92 4.66 -6.35
CA ALA A 18 7.12 3.22 -6.44
C ALA A 18 6.16 2.57 -7.45
N ALA A 19 4.89 2.97 -7.45
CA ALA A 19 3.91 2.51 -8.41
C ALA A 19 4.29 2.94 -9.84
N MET A 20 4.74 4.18 -10.07
CA MET A 20 5.30 4.56 -11.37
C MET A 20 6.56 3.75 -11.74
N GLY A 21 7.37 3.34 -10.76
CA GLY A 21 8.47 2.39 -10.95
C GLY A 21 7.99 1.06 -11.52
N GLU A 22 6.94 0.47 -10.95
CA GLU A 22 6.30 -0.75 -11.46
C GLU A 22 5.74 -0.57 -12.87
N ARG A 23 5.13 0.60 -13.16
CA ARG A 23 4.62 0.94 -14.50
C ARG A 23 5.73 0.98 -15.55
N LEU A 24 6.91 1.47 -15.17
CA LEU A 24 8.04 1.65 -16.09
C LEU A 24 8.88 0.38 -16.25
N TYR A 25 9.09 -0.38 -15.17
CA TYR A 25 10.11 -1.42 -15.11
C TYR A 25 9.65 -2.75 -14.50
N GLY A 26 8.46 -2.81 -13.90
CA GLY A 26 8.00 -3.95 -13.11
C GLY A 26 6.73 -4.61 -13.64
N LEU A 27 5.92 -5.14 -12.71
CA LEU A 27 4.69 -5.87 -13.02
C LEU A 27 3.64 -4.96 -13.67
N GLY A 28 3.66 -3.67 -13.33
CA GLY A 28 2.79 -2.64 -13.91
C GLY A 28 3.05 -2.33 -15.38
N THR A 29 4.09 -2.88 -16.02
CA THR A 29 4.33 -2.69 -17.46
C THR A 29 3.23 -3.31 -18.34
N LYS A 30 2.49 -4.28 -17.80
CA LYS A 30 1.39 -5.00 -18.48
C LYS A 30 0.01 -4.46 -18.14
N HIS A 31 -0.10 -3.50 -17.22
CA HIS A 31 -1.36 -3.05 -16.64
C HIS A 31 -1.42 -1.51 -16.63
N SER A 32 -2.49 -0.93 -17.16
CA SER A 32 -2.76 0.51 -17.05
C SER A 32 -3.67 0.85 -15.88
N GLU A 33 -4.41 -0.14 -15.37
CA GLU A 33 -5.35 -0.05 -14.27
C GLU A 33 -4.91 -1.00 -13.15
N TYR A 34 -4.12 -0.55 -12.19
CA TYR A 34 -3.72 -1.40 -11.07
C TYR A 34 -3.53 -0.62 -9.79
N TYR A 35 -3.77 -1.30 -8.67
CA TYR A 35 -3.49 -0.74 -7.34
C TYR A 35 -2.14 -1.23 -6.84
N TYR A 36 -1.27 -0.32 -6.46
CA TYR A 36 -0.01 -0.64 -5.79
C TYR A 36 -0.19 -0.53 -4.29
N LEU A 37 -0.14 -1.65 -3.56
CA LEU A 37 -0.20 -1.69 -2.10
C LEU A 37 1.23 -1.71 -1.54
N TYR A 38 1.62 -0.60 -0.92
CA TYR A 38 2.98 -0.37 -0.44
C TYR A 38 3.12 -0.72 1.05
N PHE A 39 3.95 -1.71 1.35
CA PHE A 39 4.31 -2.12 2.70
C PHE A 39 5.63 -1.44 3.12
N GLY A 40 5.51 -0.35 3.87
CA GLY A 40 6.64 0.34 4.50
C GLY A 40 6.62 0.18 6.01
N VAL A 41 7.26 1.12 6.72
CA VAL A 41 7.02 1.29 8.17
C VAL A 41 5.52 1.45 8.40
N GLY A 42 4.88 2.28 7.57
CA GLY A 42 3.43 2.37 7.43
C GLY A 42 2.85 1.47 6.34
N LEU A 43 1.59 1.71 5.98
CA LEU A 43 0.91 1.07 4.87
C LEU A 43 0.29 2.16 3.99
N GLY A 44 0.69 2.19 2.73
CA GLY A 44 0.15 3.13 1.75
C GLY A 44 -0.36 2.41 0.51
N GLY A 45 -0.97 3.15 -0.40
CA GLY A 45 -1.18 2.65 -1.75
C GLY A 45 -1.43 3.73 -2.78
N ALA A 46 -1.32 3.35 -4.03
CA ALA A 46 -1.54 4.23 -5.16
C ALA A 46 -2.33 3.49 -6.24
N MET A 47 -3.45 4.07 -6.66
CA MET A 47 -4.16 3.58 -7.84
C MET A 47 -3.51 4.19 -9.09
N LEU A 48 -3.14 3.36 -10.06
CA LEU A 48 -2.85 3.80 -11.41
C LEU A 48 -4.11 3.65 -12.26
N HIS A 49 -4.46 4.72 -12.94
CA HIS A 49 -5.58 4.82 -13.86
C HIS A 49 -5.08 5.42 -15.17
N ASP A 50 -5.36 4.78 -16.30
CA ASP A 50 -4.84 5.12 -17.63
C ASP A 50 -3.30 5.33 -17.63
N GLY A 51 -2.60 4.49 -16.88
CA GLY A 51 -1.13 4.54 -16.75
C GLY A 51 -0.58 5.74 -15.98
N ALA A 52 -1.43 6.54 -15.33
CA ALA A 52 -1.04 7.64 -14.47
C ALA A 52 -1.52 7.42 -13.03
N VAL A 53 -0.79 7.95 -12.04
CA VAL A 53 -1.23 7.86 -10.65
C VAL A 53 -2.46 8.74 -10.42
N LEU A 54 -3.52 8.13 -9.88
CA LEU A 54 -4.69 8.84 -9.37
C LEU A 54 -4.31 9.55 -8.07
N ARG A 55 -3.95 10.84 -8.15
CA ARG A 55 -3.52 11.65 -6.99
C ARG A 55 -4.68 12.15 -6.13
N GLY A 56 -5.87 12.27 -6.71
CA GLY A 56 -7.00 12.99 -6.11
C GLY A 56 -6.76 14.51 -6.02
N ALA A 57 -7.72 15.24 -5.45
CA ALA A 57 -7.70 16.71 -5.43
C ALA A 57 -6.52 17.31 -4.66
N TRP A 58 -6.01 16.60 -3.65
CA TRP A 58 -4.97 17.09 -2.73
C TRP A 58 -3.78 16.13 -2.56
N GLY A 59 -3.66 15.10 -3.39
CA GLY A 59 -2.54 14.16 -3.34
C GLY A 59 -2.69 12.99 -2.35
N ASN A 60 -3.84 12.86 -1.69
CA ASN A 60 -4.09 11.83 -0.66
C ASN A 60 -4.91 10.63 -1.17
N ALA A 61 -5.22 10.54 -2.47
CA ALA A 61 -5.93 9.37 -2.99
C ALA A 61 -5.06 8.12 -2.85
N GLY A 62 -5.63 7.02 -2.36
CA GLY A 62 -4.90 5.78 -2.12
C GLY A 62 -4.32 5.62 -0.71
N GLU A 63 -4.57 6.57 0.21
CA GLU A 63 -4.20 6.48 1.65
C GLU A 63 -5.01 5.42 2.42
N ILE A 64 -4.99 4.19 1.93
CA ILE A 64 -5.78 3.05 2.43
C ILE A 64 -5.36 2.62 3.82
N GLY A 65 -4.10 2.83 4.21
CA GLY A 65 -3.59 2.50 5.54
C GLY A 65 -4.36 3.15 6.68
N HIS A 66 -5.01 4.29 6.42
CA HIS A 66 -5.78 5.03 7.41
C HIS A 66 -7.27 4.68 7.44
N ILE A 67 -7.75 3.75 6.60
CA ILE A 67 -9.13 3.26 6.66
C ILE A 67 -9.33 2.43 7.94
N PRO A 68 -10.26 2.80 8.82
CA PRO A 68 -10.59 2.01 10.01
C PRO A 68 -11.29 0.71 9.62
N VAL A 69 -10.72 -0.44 10.02
CA VAL A 69 -11.26 -1.77 9.72
C VAL A 69 -11.42 -2.66 10.96
N VAL A 70 -10.80 -2.28 12.08
CA VAL A 70 -10.96 -2.96 13.38
C VAL A 70 -11.70 -2.02 14.34
N PRO A 71 -13.01 -2.17 14.54
CA PRO A 71 -13.77 -1.34 15.47
C PRO A 71 -13.17 -1.36 16.87
N GLY A 72 -12.95 -0.17 17.46
CA GLY A 72 -12.33 -0.04 18.78
C GLY A 72 -10.84 -0.41 18.84
N GLY A 73 -10.20 -0.62 17.69
CA GLY A 73 -8.83 -1.11 17.56
C GLY A 73 -7.73 -0.18 18.09
N GLU A 74 -6.50 -0.46 17.67
CA GLU A 74 -5.30 0.28 18.09
C GLU A 74 -5.40 1.77 17.73
N PRO A 75 -4.88 2.67 18.58
CA PRO A 75 -4.76 4.08 18.21
C PRO A 75 -3.84 4.25 17.00
N CYS A 76 -4.24 5.10 16.06
CA CYS A 76 -3.44 5.46 14.90
C CYS A 76 -2.90 6.89 15.04
N PRO A 77 -1.65 7.17 14.66
CA PRO A 77 -1.10 8.53 14.66
C PRO A 77 -1.91 9.54 13.84
N CYS A 78 -2.71 9.09 12.86
CA CYS A 78 -3.60 9.97 12.09
C CYS A 78 -4.81 10.50 12.90
N GLY A 79 -5.01 10.03 14.14
CA GLY A 79 -6.09 10.44 15.04
C GLY A 79 -7.26 9.45 15.11
N ASN A 80 -7.35 8.51 14.17
CA ASN A 80 -8.35 7.43 14.17
C ASN A 80 -7.95 6.27 15.09
N ARG A 81 -8.81 5.23 15.13
CA ARG A 81 -8.53 3.94 15.77
C ARG A 81 -8.85 2.80 14.81
N GLY A 82 -8.07 1.73 14.87
CA GLY A 82 -8.33 0.52 14.10
C GLY A 82 -7.99 0.63 12.61
N CYS A 83 -7.13 1.57 12.24
CA CYS A 83 -6.67 1.76 10.87
C CYS A 83 -5.90 0.53 10.36
N LEU A 84 -6.06 0.18 9.08
CA LEU A 84 -5.38 -0.95 8.41
C LEU A 84 -3.88 -1.02 8.72
N GLU A 85 -3.17 0.11 8.61
CA GLU A 85 -1.74 0.20 8.86
C GLU A 85 -1.33 -0.37 10.22
N ARG A 86 -2.18 -0.21 11.25
CA ARG A 86 -1.85 -0.69 12.60
C ARG A 86 -1.73 -2.21 12.70
N TYR A 87 -2.24 -2.93 11.71
CA TYR A 87 -2.30 -4.39 11.69
C TYR A 87 -1.43 -5.01 10.60
N ILE A 88 -1.37 -4.41 9.41
CA ILE A 88 -0.74 -5.04 8.23
C ILE A 88 0.51 -4.32 7.72
N SER A 89 1.03 -3.29 8.41
CA SER A 89 2.31 -2.66 8.06
C SER A 89 3.54 -3.42 8.57
N LEU A 90 4.76 -3.00 8.17
CA LEU A 90 5.98 -3.57 8.74
C LEU A 90 6.21 -3.16 10.20
N ASP A 91 5.73 -1.98 10.62
CA ASP A 91 5.71 -1.61 12.04
C ASP A 91 4.84 -2.61 12.83
N ALA A 92 3.65 -2.94 12.33
CA ALA A 92 2.79 -3.96 12.92
C ALA A 92 3.46 -5.35 12.94
N ARG A 93 4.08 -5.76 11.83
CA ARG A 93 4.88 -7.01 11.76
C ARG A 93 6.02 -7.01 12.78
N SER A 94 6.70 -5.89 12.99
CA SER A 94 7.85 -5.81 13.91
C SER A 94 7.46 -5.97 15.38
N ARG A 95 6.22 -5.62 15.74
CA ARG A 95 5.67 -5.87 17.09
C ARG A 95 5.28 -7.33 17.33
N TRP A 96 5.15 -8.13 16.28
CA TRP A 96 4.80 -9.54 16.40
C TRP A 96 6.02 -10.38 16.81
N SER A 97 5.87 -11.15 17.90
CA SER A 97 6.94 -11.96 18.47
C SER A 97 7.14 -13.33 17.80
N GLY A 98 6.19 -13.76 16.96
CA GLY A 98 6.26 -15.05 16.24
C GLY A 98 6.92 -14.93 14.87
N ASP A 99 6.77 -16.00 14.08
CA ASP A 99 7.25 -16.06 12.71
C ASP A 99 6.28 -15.38 11.71
N ASP A 100 6.71 -15.27 10.46
CA ASP A 100 5.91 -14.67 9.38
C ASP A 100 4.64 -15.47 9.09
N ALA A 101 4.71 -16.80 9.20
CA ALA A 101 3.56 -17.65 8.92
C ALA A 101 2.44 -17.42 9.94
N GLY A 102 2.78 -17.37 11.23
CA GLY A 102 1.84 -17.05 12.29
C GLY A 102 1.27 -15.64 12.17
N TRP A 103 2.13 -14.66 11.83
CA TRP A 103 1.66 -13.28 11.62
C TRP A 103 0.67 -13.17 10.45
N VAL A 104 1.00 -13.77 9.29
CA VAL A 104 0.12 -13.76 8.12
C VAL A 104 -1.21 -14.45 8.44
N ALA A 105 -1.19 -15.59 9.13
CA ALA A 105 -2.41 -16.28 9.53
C ALA A 105 -3.31 -15.40 10.43
N GLU A 106 -2.71 -14.68 11.38
CA GLU A 106 -3.43 -13.75 12.27
C GLU A 106 -4.04 -12.58 11.50
N VAL A 107 -3.28 -11.95 10.59
CA VAL A 107 -3.74 -10.74 9.89
C VAL A 107 -4.55 -11.03 8.63
N ALA A 108 -4.63 -12.29 8.17
CA ALA A 108 -5.30 -12.65 6.93
C ALA A 108 -6.75 -12.13 6.81
N PRO A 109 -7.61 -12.16 7.86
CA PRO A 109 -8.95 -11.59 7.76
C PRO A 109 -8.95 -10.07 7.49
N VAL A 110 -8.01 -9.35 8.12
CA VAL A 110 -7.85 -7.91 7.93
C VAL A 110 -7.29 -7.61 6.54
N PHE A 111 -6.32 -8.41 6.09
CA PHE A 111 -5.73 -8.29 4.77
C PHE A 111 -6.76 -8.54 3.66
N ARG A 112 -7.60 -9.58 3.77
CA ARG A 112 -8.71 -9.84 2.84
C ARG A 112 -9.70 -8.69 2.77
N ASN A 113 -10.00 -8.06 3.90
CA ASN A 113 -10.84 -6.86 3.91
C ASN A 113 -10.18 -5.71 3.15
N ALA A 114 -8.87 -5.52 3.26
CA ALA A 114 -8.13 -4.52 2.49
C ALA A 114 -8.23 -4.77 0.98
N ILE A 115 -8.05 -6.03 0.54
CA ILE A 115 -8.20 -6.44 -0.85
C ILE A 115 -9.62 -6.15 -1.35
N ALA A 116 -10.64 -6.58 -0.60
CA ALA A 116 -12.03 -6.33 -0.95
C ALA A 116 -12.35 -4.83 -1.05
N ILE A 117 -11.80 -3.99 -0.17
CA ILE A 117 -11.96 -2.53 -0.26
C ILE A 117 -11.37 -1.99 -1.56
N ILE A 118 -10.16 -2.43 -1.94
CA ILE A 118 -9.50 -1.99 -3.18
C ILE A 118 -10.34 -2.40 -4.39
N GLU A 119 -10.74 -3.67 -4.46
CA GLU A 119 -11.55 -4.22 -5.55
C GLU A 119 -12.88 -3.47 -5.70
N ASN A 120 -13.61 -3.25 -4.61
CA ASN A 120 -14.91 -2.59 -4.66
C ASN A 120 -14.83 -1.08 -4.99
N LEU A 121 -13.72 -0.42 -4.64
CA LEU A 121 -13.57 1.02 -4.90
C LEU A 121 -13.03 1.34 -6.29
N PHE A 122 -12.13 0.51 -6.80
CA PHE A 122 -11.36 0.85 -8.00
C PHE A 122 -11.49 -0.17 -9.13
N ASP A 123 -11.93 -1.40 -8.85
CA ASP A 123 -12.01 -2.50 -9.82
C ASP A 123 -10.73 -2.62 -10.69
N PRO A 124 -9.53 -2.68 -10.08
CA PRO A 124 -8.28 -2.70 -10.84
C PRO A 124 -8.08 -4.05 -11.55
N GLU A 125 -7.31 -4.08 -12.65
CA GLU A 125 -6.92 -5.33 -13.32
C GLU A 125 -6.10 -6.24 -12.41
N THR A 126 -5.33 -5.64 -11.49
CA THR A 126 -4.52 -6.37 -10.51
C THR A 126 -4.15 -5.48 -9.31
N ILE A 127 -3.73 -6.13 -8.23
CA ILE A 127 -3.13 -5.48 -7.06
C ILE A 127 -1.68 -5.93 -6.96
N VAL A 128 -0.75 -4.98 -7.08
CA VAL A 128 0.68 -5.24 -6.94
C VAL A 128 1.08 -4.96 -5.49
N LEU A 129 1.61 -5.99 -4.81
CA LEU A 129 2.17 -5.83 -3.47
C LEU A 129 3.65 -5.47 -3.58
N GLY A 130 4.07 -4.43 -2.88
CA GLY A 130 5.47 -3.98 -2.93
C GLY A 130 5.90 -3.17 -1.72
N GLY A 131 7.00 -2.45 -1.88
CA GLY A 131 7.60 -1.61 -0.85
C GLY A 131 8.83 -2.23 -0.19
N LEU A 132 8.98 -2.04 1.10
CA LEU A 132 10.16 -2.45 1.87
C LEU A 132 10.03 -3.87 2.44
N ALA A 133 8.85 -4.49 2.33
CA ALA A 133 8.63 -5.87 2.75
C ALA A 133 9.45 -6.83 1.89
N TRP A 134 9.99 -7.89 2.50
CA TRP A 134 10.71 -8.91 1.74
C TRP A 134 9.74 -9.79 0.95
N THR A 135 10.20 -10.25 -0.22
CA THR A 135 9.38 -11.00 -1.19
C THR A 135 8.64 -12.18 -0.55
N ALA A 136 9.31 -12.95 0.32
CA ALA A 136 8.67 -14.12 0.94
C ALA A 136 7.50 -13.75 1.87
N LEU A 137 7.48 -12.56 2.49
CA LEU A 137 6.34 -12.10 3.27
C LEU A 137 5.19 -11.68 2.35
N LEU A 138 5.50 -10.94 1.28
CA LEU A 138 4.52 -10.50 0.29
C LEU A 138 3.84 -11.68 -0.40
N GLU A 139 4.60 -12.71 -0.78
CA GLU A 139 4.06 -13.95 -1.37
C GLU A 139 3.11 -14.68 -0.41
N ARG A 140 3.44 -14.72 0.89
CA ARG A 140 2.56 -15.32 1.90
C ARG A 140 1.27 -14.53 2.09
N LEU A 141 1.37 -13.20 2.13
CA LEU A 141 0.20 -12.32 2.19
C LEU A 141 -0.67 -12.52 0.96
N ALA A 142 -0.09 -12.47 -0.25
CA ALA A 142 -0.80 -12.71 -1.50
C ALA A 142 -1.52 -14.08 -1.52
N ALA A 143 -0.90 -15.13 -0.97
CA ALA A 143 -1.52 -16.45 -0.86
C ALA A 143 -2.63 -16.54 0.20
N SER A 144 -2.80 -15.50 1.04
CA SER A 144 -3.82 -15.42 2.09
C SER A 144 -5.03 -14.54 1.74
N ALA A 145 -4.94 -13.81 0.61
CA ALA A 145 -6.00 -12.99 0.03
C ALA A 145 -7.20 -13.85 -0.41
#